data_AF-A0A2U0S4L0-F1
#
_entry.id   AF-A0A2U0S4L0-F1
#
_cell.length_a   1.000
_cell.length_b   1.000
_cell.length_c   1.000
_cell.angle_alpha   90.00
_cell.angle_beta   90.00
_cell.angle_gamma   90.00
#
_symmetry.space_group_name_H-M   'P 1'
#
loop_
_entity.id
_entity.type
_entity.pdbx_description
1 polymer ?
#
loop_
_entity_poly.entity_id
_entity_poly.type
_entity_poly.pdbx_seq_one_letter_code
_entity_poly.pdbx_strand_id
1 'polypeptide(L)'
;MQQKADVTKTGAVLLGKHVACDAHDENRPIRIVTHAHADHMVGVGKSLKNCEVTVMTPATKDLIDALKGPRWLSRGPVKTLDYGEEFTYKDETLTLHYADHILGTAQALVKDKDQTRILYTSDFRFAKTPIVETDILVMEATYGDPVRVRPFSMMVEGMLISLVEQGLQKGPVYVFGYHGKLQKMMRILYEAKIKTPFIVPEKIFNVSKVCERHGMKLGKQLLKYDEEKAQTIL
;
A
#
# COMPACT_ATOMS: atom_id res chain seq x y z
N MET A 1 5.01 -1.05 -33.69
CA MET A 1 4.77 -1.95 -32.52
C MET A 1 3.53 -1.46 -31.81
N GLN A 2 2.66 -2.36 -31.36
CA GLN A 2 1.55 -1.98 -30.48
C GLN A 2 2.14 -1.56 -29.13
N GLN A 3 1.66 -0.44 -28.57
CA GLN A 3 2.11 0.05 -27.28
C GLN A 3 1.70 -0.95 -26.18
N LYS A 4 2.69 -1.52 -25.49
CA LYS A 4 2.50 -2.56 -24.46
C LYS A 4 2.25 -1.99 -23.05
N ALA A 5 2.59 -0.73 -22.83
CA ALA A 5 2.32 -0.02 -21.57
C ALA A 5 1.97 1.45 -21.83
N ASP A 6 1.04 2.00 -21.07
CA ASP A 6 0.61 3.39 -21.18
C ASP A 6 0.07 3.93 -19.85
N VAL A 7 -0.04 5.26 -19.72
CA VAL A 7 -0.69 5.89 -18.56
C VAL A 7 -1.79 6.82 -19.05
N THR A 8 -3.03 6.53 -18.64
CA THR A 8 -4.19 7.32 -19.07
C THR A 8 -4.23 8.68 -18.39
N LYS A 9 -5.04 9.59 -18.93
CA LYS A 9 -5.31 10.91 -18.31
C LYS A 9 -5.95 10.81 -16.91
N THR A 10 -6.58 9.68 -16.59
CA THR A 10 -7.15 9.42 -15.26
C THR A 10 -6.16 8.78 -14.30
N GLY A 11 -4.91 8.55 -14.73
CA GLY A 11 -3.85 7.93 -13.93
C GLY A 11 -3.87 6.40 -13.94
N ALA A 12 -4.63 5.76 -14.84
CA ALA A 12 -4.63 4.31 -14.94
C ALA A 12 -3.34 3.87 -15.65
N VAL A 13 -2.56 2.99 -15.01
CA VAL A 13 -1.40 2.38 -15.63
C VAL A 13 -1.87 1.15 -16.38
N LEU A 14 -1.78 1.19 -17.70
CA LEU A 14 -2.20 0.11 -18.58
C LEU A 14 -1.01 -0.81 -18.83
N LEU A 15 -1.19 -2.10 -18.56
CA LEU A 15 -0.18 -3.13 -18.80
C LEU A 15 -0.75 -4.17 -19.77
N GLY A 16 -0.05 -4.40 -20.87
CA GLY A 16 -0.49 -5.35 -21.89
C GLY A 16 -1.85 -4.99 -22.50
N LYS A 17 -2.68 -6.00 -22.72
CA LYS A 17 -4.00 -5.94 -23.35
C LYS A 17 -5.15 -5.93 -22.35
N HIS A 18 -5.00 -6.50 -21.16
CA HIS A 18 -6.16 -6.72 -20.28
C HIS A 18 -6.11 -5.99 -18.94
N VAL A 19 -4.99 -5.38 -18.56
CA VAL A 19 -4.76 -4.91 -17.18
C VAL A 19 -4.72 -3.39 -17.07
N ALA A 20 -5.45 -2.85 -16.09
CA ALA A 20 -5.33 -1.47 -15.59
C ALA A 20 -5.01 -1.46 -14.09
N CYS A 21 -3.93 -0.81 -13.71
CA CYS A 21 -3.52 -0.60 -12.32
C CYS A 21 -3.93 0.80 -11.83
N ASP A 22 -4.30 0.89 -10.56
CA ASP A 22 -4.45 2.11 -9.73
C ASP A 22 -5.44 3.22 -10.13
N ALA A 23 -5.86 3.35 -11.40
CA ALA A 23 -7.18 3.92 -11.76
C ALA A 23 -8.02 3.05 -12.74
N HIS A 24 -9.34 3.22 -12.72
CA HIS A 24 -10.26 2.47 -13.58
C HIS A 24 -10.08 2.85 -15.06
N ASP A 25 -10.12 1.85 -15.95
CA ASP A 25 -10.19 2.00 -17.39
C ASP A 25 -11.33 1.12 -17.94
N GLU A 26 -12.17 1.69 -18.81
CA GLU A 26 -13.37 1.02 -19.33
C GLU A 26 -13.04 -0.12 -20.33
N ASN A 27 -11.82 -0.14 -20.88
CA ASN A 27 -11.41 -1.13 -21.88
C ASN A 27 -10.57 -2.26 -21.28
N ARG A 28 -10.23 -2.21 -19.98
CA ARG A 28 -9.44 -3.23 -19.31
C ARG A 28 -10.32 -4.07 -18.37
N PRO A 29 -10.52 -5.36 -18.67
CA PRO A 29 -11.35 -6.24 -17.84
C PRO A 29 -10.70 -6.57 -16.49
N ILE A 30 -9.38 -6.40 -16.35
CA ILE A 30 -8.65 -6.71 -15.11
C ILE A 30 -8.22 -5.41 -14.43
N ARG A 31 -8.68 -5.23 -13.20
CA ARG A 31 -8.27 -4.15 -12.32
C ARG A 31 -7.20 -4.66 -11.34
N ILE A 32 -6.06 -3.99 -11.24
CA ILE A 32 -5.12 -4.18 -10.11
C ILE A 32 -5.20 -2.99 -9.17
N VAL A 33 -5.28 -3.27 -7.87
CA VAL A 33 -5.06 -2.30 -6.80
C VAL A 33 -3.74 -2.66 -6.13
N THR A 34 -2.70 -1.87 -6.40
CA THR A 34 -1.34 -2.18 -5.91
C THR A 34 -1.23 -2.04 -4.40
N HIS A 35 -1.91 -1.05 -3.81
CA HIS A 35 -1.96 -0.82 -2.38
C HIS A 35 -3.14 0.07 -1.95
N ALA A 36 -3.38 0.15 -0.64
CA ALA A 36 -4.54 0.81 -0.04
C ALA A 36 -4.35 2.33 0.27
N HIS A 37 -3.67 3.08 -0.59
CA HIS A 37 -3.75 4.55 -0.57
C HIS A 37 -4.90 5.06 -1.42
N ALA A 38 -5.41 6.26 -1.09
CA ALA A 38 -6.66 6.76 -1.66
C ALA A 38 -6.56 7.02 -3.18
N ASP A 39 -5.42 7.51 -3.63
CA ASP A 39 -5.03 7.79 -5.01
C ASP A 39 -4.85 6.51 -5.86
N HIS A 40 -4.52 5.37 -5.24
CA HIS A 40 -4.44 4.07 -5.92
C HIS A 40 -5.77 3.29 -5.89
N MET A 41 -6.74 3.79 -5.13
CA MET A 41 -8.09 3.23 -5.02
C MET A 41 -9.12 3.99 -5.89
N VAL A 42 -8.67 4.92 -6.73
CA VAL A 42 -9.53 5.75 -7.56
C VAL A 42 -10.31 4.86 -8.54
N GLY A 43 -11.63 4.98 -8.53
CA GLY A 43 -12.49 4.21 -9.42
C GLY A 43 -12.62 2.72 -9.10
N VAL A 44 -12.12 2.23 -7.95
CA VAL A 44 -12.31 0.82 -7.55
C VAL A 44 -13.80 0.45 -7.48
N GLY A 45 -14.66 1.36 -6.99
CA GLY A 45 -16.11 1.13 -6.98
C GLY A 45 -16.74 0.98 -8.38
N LYS A 46 -16.16 1.58 -9.42
CA LYS A 46 -16.54 1.36 -10.82
C LYS A 46 -15.99 0.04 -11.33
N SER A 47 -14.72 -0.23 -11.02
CA SER A 47 -14.04 -1.48 -11.39
C SER A 47 -14.77 -2.71 -10.85
N LEU A 48 -15.26 -2.67 -9.60
CA LEU A 48 -16.07 -3.74 -9.02
C LEU A 48 -17.38 -4.02 -9.80
N LYS A 49 -17.90 -3.04 -10.55
CA LYS A 49 -19.11 -3.20 -11.35
C LYS A 49 -18.81 -3.60 -12.80
N ASN A 50 -17.74 -3.07 -13.37
CA ASN A 50 -17.48 -3.08 -14.80
C ASN A 50 -16.33 -4.01 -15.22
N CYS A 51 -15.38 -4.29 -14.32
CA CYS A 51 -14.28 -5.21 -14.59
C CYS A 51 -14.71 -6.65 -14.27
N GLU A 52 -14.14 -7.61 -14.99
CA GLU A 52 -14.36 -9.04 -14.75
C GLU A 52 -13.75 -9.49 -13.42
N VAL A 53 -12.63 -8.89 -13.00
CA VAL A 53 -12.05 -9.11 -11.68
C VAL A 53 -11.16 -7.94 -11.23
N THR A 54 -11.23 -7.64 -9.93
CA THR A 54 -10.28 -6.76 -9.23
C THR A 54 -9.29 -7.62 -8.44
N VAL A 55 -8.01 -7.45 -8.71
CA VAL A 55 -6.90 -8.19 -8.13
C VAL A 55 -6.10 -7.32 -7.16
N MET A 56 -5.72 -7.89 -6.02
CA MET A 56 -4.89 -7.24 -5.00
C MET A 56 -4.24 -8.28 -4.08
N THR A 57 -3.32 -7.88 -3.20
CA THR A 57 -2.83 -8.79 -2.14
C THR A 57 -3.87 -9.00 -1.05
N PRO A 58 -3.82 -10.12 -0.29
CA PRO A 58 -4.70 -10.32 0.87
C PRO A 58 -4.65 -9.18 1.88
N ALA A 59 -3.45 -8.64 2.12
CA ALA A 59 -3.27 -7.55 3.06
C ALA A 59 -3.87 -6.23 2.55
N THR A 60 -3.77 -5.93 1.25
CA THR A 60 -4.43 -4.77 0.63
C THR A 60 -5.96 -4.89 0.72
N LYS A 61 -6.52 -6.09 0.49
CA LYS A 61 -7.95 -6.36 0.68
C LYS A 61 -8.40 -6.03 2.11
N ASP A 62 -7.70 -6.57 3.11
CA ASP A 62 -8.06 -6.36 4.52
C ASP A 62 -7.94 -4.89 4.95
N LEU A 63 -6.95 -4.17 4.42
CA LEU A 63 -6.81 -2.74 4.65
C LEU A 63 -7.99 -1.97 4.04
N ILE A 64 -8.41 -2.32 2.82
CA ILE A 64 -9.58 -1.68 2.18
C ILE A 64 -10.85 -1.97 2.99
N ASP A 65 -11.06 -3.19 3.47
CA ASP A 65 -12.20 -3.55 4.33
C ASP A 65 -12.18 -2.74 5.64
N ALA A 66 -11.01 -2.54 6.26
CA ALA A 66 -10.87 -1.69 7.46
C ALA A 66 -11.13 -0.19 7.18
N LEU A 67 -10.84 0.28 5.97
CA LEU A 67 -10.99 1.68 5.57
C LEU A 67 -12.39 2.04 5.06
N LYS A 68 -13.06 1.10 4.38
CA LYS A 68 -14.35 1.31 3.69
C LYS A 68 -15.52 0.59 4.36
N GLY A 69 -15.24 -0.27 5.33
CA GLY A 69 -16.22 -1.10 6.01
C GLY A 69 -16.28 -2.52 5.45
N PRO A 70 -16.68 -3.48 6.29
CA PRO A 70 -16.79 -4.88 5.88
C PRO A 70 -17.78 -5.01 4.73
N ARG A 71 -17.48 -5.89 3.77
CA ARG A 71 -18.29 -6.16 2.56
C ARG A 71 -18.28 -5.06 1.49
N TRP A 72 -17.52 -3.96 1.65
CA TRP A 72 -17.42 -2.95 0.59
C TRP A 72 -16.90 -3.55 -0.73
N LEU A 73 -15.92 -4.46 -0.64
CA LEU A 73 -15.37 -5.20 -1.77
C LEU A 73 -16.30 -6.30 -2.30
N SER A 74 -17.31 -6.74 -1.53
CA SER A 74 -18.30 -7.75 -1.96
C SER A 74 -19.29 -7.24 -3.01
N ARG A 75 -19.14 -6.00 -3.47
CA ARG A 75 -19.96 -5.38 -4.52
C ARG A 75 -19.56 -5.83 -5.92
N GLY A 76 -18.50 -6.63 -6.04
CA GLY A 76 -17.95 -7.08 -7.31
C GLY A 76 -16.98 -8.25 -7.15
N PRO A 77 -16.48 -8.79 -8.26
CA PRO A 77 -15.50 -9.88 -8.27
C PRO A 77 -14.15 -9.37 -7.78
N VAL A 78 -13.66 -9.94 -6.68
CA VAL A 78 -12.33 -9.67 -6.13
C VAL A 78 -11.56 -10.97 -6.01
N LYS A 79 -10.32 -10.98 -6.50
CA LYS A 79 -9.37 -12.07 -6.33
C LYS A 79 -8.15 -11.55 -5.57
N THR A 80 -7.76 -12.26 -4.53
CA THR A 80 -6.48 -12.00 -3.87
C THR A 80 -5.39 -12.87 -4.50
N LEU A 81 -4.19 -12.31 -4.62
CA LEU A 81 -2.98 -13.05 -5.01
C LEU A 81 -1.90 -12.88 -3.95
N ASP A 82 -1.31 -13.99 -3.52
CA ASP A 82 -0.07 -13.95 -2.75
C ASP A 82 1.09 -13.50 -3.64
N TYR A 83 2.17 -13.01 -3.03
CA TYR A 83 3.34 -12.60 -3.80
C TYR A 83 3.94 -13.81 -4.52
N GLY A 84 4.19 -13.65 -5.82
CA GLY A 84 4.70 -14.72 -6.69
C GLY A 84 3.63 -15.70 -7.20
N GLU A 85 2.37 -15.59 -6.77
CA GLU A 85 1.27 -16.35 -7.34
C GLU A 85 0.94 -15.85 -8.75
N GLU A 86 0.83 -16.77 -9.71
CA GLU A 86 0.45 -16.45 -11.08
C GLU A 86 -1.07 -16.51 -11.28
N PHE A 87 -1.59 -15.52 -12.01
CA PHE A 87 -2.97 -15.47 -12.48
C PHE A 87 -2.99 -15.26 -13.98
N THR A 88 -3.40 -16.29 -14.72
CA THR A 88 -3.52 -16.21 -16.17
C THR A 88 -4.91 -15.71 -16.56
N TYR A 89 -4.95 -14.70 -17.41
CA TYR A 89 -6.15 -14.19 -18.04
C TYR A 89 -5.94 -14.14 -19.56
N LYS A 90 -6.67 -15.00 -20.28
CA LYS A 90 -6.52 -15.20 -21.74
C LYS A 90 -5.05 -15.49 -22.09
N ASP A 91 -4.40 -14.56 -22.79
CA ASP A 91 -3.05 -14.64 -23.33
C ASP A 91 -2.01 -13.90 -22.49
N GLU A 92 -2.35 -13.49 -21.26
CA GLU A 92 -1.47 -12.78 -20.34
C GLU A 92 -1.41 -13.45 -18.96
N THR A 93 -0.24 -13.43 -18.33
CA THR A 93 -0.04 -13.90 -16.95
C THR A 93 0.35 -12.73 -16.06
N LEU A 94 -0.44 -12.54 -15.00
CA LEU A 94 -0.23 -11.55 -13.94
C LEU A 94 0.48 -12.19 -12.75
N THR A 95 1.47 -11.50 -12.20
CA THR A 95 2.08 -11.82 -10.91
C THR A 95 2.23 -10.55 -10.07
N LEU A 96 1.90 -10.63 -8.78
CA LEU A 96 2.20 -9.57 -7.81
C LEU A 96 3.53 -9.86 -7.13
N HIS A 97 4.43 -8.87 -7.10
CA HIS A 97 5.71 -8.96 -6.38
C HIS A 97 5.72 -7.96 -5.23
N TYR A 98 6.44 -8.28 -4.15
CA TYR A 98 6.54 -7.37 -3.01
C TYR A 98 7.11 -6.00 -3.42
N ALA A 99 6.57 -4.93 -2.82
CA ALA A 99 7.14 -3.59 -2.81
C ALA A 99 7.16 -3.01 -1.39
N ASP A 100 8.25 -2.37 -0.99
CA ASP A 100 8.34 -1.73 0.33
C ASP A 100 7.70 -0.34 0.32
N HIS A 101 6.42 -0.24 0.67
CA HIS A 101 5.74 1.05 0.83
C HIS A 101 4.83 1.10 2.07
N ILE A 102 3.64 0.51 1.95
CA ILE A 102 2.76 0.15 3.07
C ILE A 102 2.51 -1.36 3.06
N LEU A 103 1.89 -1.88 4.12
CA LEU A 103 1.50 -3.29 4.15
C LEU A 103 0.68 -3.66 2.90
N GLY A 104 1.05 -4.77 2.26
CA GLY A 104 0.33 -5.31 1.09
C GLY A 104 0.69 -4.69 -0.25
N THR A 105 1.62 -3.73 -0.29
CA THR A 105 2.02 -3.07 -1.55
C THR A 105 2.69 -4.05 -2.50
N ALA A 106 2.24 -4.04 -3.75
CA ALA A 106 2.76 -4.90 -4.80
C ALA A 106 3.23 -4.13 -6.04
N GLN A 107 4.35 -4.56 -6.61
CA GLN A 107 4.65 -4.37 -8.03
C GLN A 107 3.76 -5.33 -8.83
N ALA A 108 3.31 -4.91 -10.01
CA ALA A 108 2.48 -5.72 -10.89
C ALA A 108 3.25 -6.10 -12.16
N LEU A 109 3.52 -7.39 -12.34
CA LEU A 109 4.17 -7.93 -13.53
C LEU A 109 3.13 -8.57 -14.44
N VAL A 110 3.11 -8.16 -15.70
CA VAL A 110 2.34 -8.81 -16.76
C VAL A 110 3.32 -9.39 -17.78
N LYS A 111 3.21 -10.70 -18.02
CA LYS A 111 3.83 -11.38 -19.16
C LYS A 111 2.79 -11.51 -20.26
N ASP A 112 3.05 -10.92 -21.42
CA ASP A 112 2.12 -10.99 -22.54
C ASP A 112 2.33 -12.20 -23.45
N LYS A 113 1.51 -12.32 -24.50
CA LYS A 113 1.55 -13.42 -25.46
C LYS A 113 2.91 -13.60 -26.16
N ASP A 114 3.69 -12.53 -26.29
CA ASP A 114 5.02 -12.55 -26.91
C ASP A 114 6.13 -12.76 -25.86
N GLN A 115 5.76 -13.14 -24.63
CA GLN A 115 6.64 -13.29 -23.46
C GLN A 115 7.34 -12.00 -23.03
N THR A 116 6.83 -10.83 -23.45
CA THR A 116 7.35 -9.55 -22.96
C THR A 116 6.90 -9.32 -21.54
N ARG A 117 7.85 -9.02 -20.66
CA ARG A 117 7.66 -8.70 -19.25
C ARG A 117 7.46 -7.19 -19.09
N ILE A 118 6.31 -6.82 -18.55
CA ILE A 118 5.88 -5.44 -18.37
C ILE A 118 5.60 -5.26 -16.88
N LEU A 119 6.43 -4.50 -16.21
CA LEU A 119 6.35 -4.30 -14.76
C LEU A 119 5.91 -2.88 -14.45
N TYR A 120 4.96 -2.74 -13.53
CA TYR A 120 4.66 -1.49 -12.86
C TYR A 120 5.11 -1.55 -11.40
N THR A 121 5.91 -0.58 -10.95
CA THR A 121 6.53 -0.60 -9.61
C THR A 121 5.54 -0.36 -8.48
N SER A 122 4.40 0.30 -8.73
CA SER A 122 3.65 1.03 -7.69
C SER A 122 4.53 2.10 -7.02
N ASP A 123 3.99 2.77 -6.00
CA ASP A 123 4.79 3.43 -4.98
C ASP A 123 5.71 2.43 -4.28
N PHE A 124 6.98 2.78 -4.08
CA PHE A 124 7.93 1.90 -3.40
C PHE A 124 9.12 2.64 -2.78
N ARG A 125 9.83 1.94 -1.90
CA ARG A 125 11.17 2.29 -1.44
C ARG A 125 12.14 1.23 -1.92
N PHE A 126 13.24 1.67 -2.53
CA PHE A 126 14.18 0.77 -3.19
C PHE A 126 14.83 -0.25 -2.22
N ALA A 127 15.24 0.18 -1.03
CA ALA A 127 16.11 -0.61 -0.13
C ALA A 127 15.61 -2.02 0.22
N LYS A 128 14.30 -2.26 0.23
CA LYS A 128 13.70 -3.58 0.55
C LYS A 128 12.83 -4.12 -0.59
N THR A 129 12.73 -3.42 -1.71
CA THR A 129 11.92 -3.86 -2.85
C THR A 129 12.78 -4.76 -3.75
N PRO A 130 12.36 -6.02 -4.00
CA PRO A 130 13.09 -6.92 -4.88
C PRO A 130 13.10 -6.40 -6.30
N ILE A 131 14.23 -6.62 -6.98
CA ILE A 131 14.35 -6.38 -8.42
C ILE A 131 13.63 -7.52 -9.14
N VAL A 132 12.67 -7.17 -9.98
CA VAL A 132 11.98 -8.10 -10.87
C VAL A 132 12.51 -7.87 -12.28
N GLU A 133 13.03 -8.91 -12.90
CA GLU A 133 13.56 -8.81 -14.26
C GLU A 133 12.42 -8.52 -15.24
N THR A 134 12.57 -7.46 -16.04
CA THR A 134 11.50 -6.95 -16.90
C THR A 134 12.08 -6.32 -18.17
N ASP A 135 11.28 -6.28 -19.24
CA ASP A 135 11.68 -5.70 -20.52
C ASP A 135 11.15 -4.27 -20.66
N ILE A 136 9.97 -4.00 -20.07
CA ILE A 136 9.36 -2.69 -19.95
C ILE A 136 9.10 -2.39 -18.48
N LEU A 137 9.50 -1.20 -18.03
CA LEU A 137 9.30 -0.72 -16.67
C LEU A 137 8.46 0.57 -16.69
N VAL A 138 7.30 0.53 -16.05
CA VAL A 138 6.55 1.72 -15.66
C VAL A 138 6.86 1.97 -14.19
N MET A 139 7.45 3.12 -13.87
CA MET A 139 7.87 3.43 -12.50
C MET A 139 7.18 4.68 -11.97
N GLU A 140 6.95 4.71 -10.66
CA GLU A 140 6.58 5.94 -9.98
C GLU A 140 7.69 7.00 -10.10
N ALA A 141 7.32 8.27 -9.99
CA ALA A 141 8.24 9.39 -10.08
C ALA A 141 7.98 10.45 -8.99
N THR A 142 7.55 10.02 -7.79
CA THR A 142 7.23 10.95 -6.68
C THR A 142 8.41 11.86 -6.35
N TYR A 143 9.62 11.31 -6.44
CA TYR A 143 10.90 12.02 -6.29
C TYR A 143 11.71 12.05 -7.59
N GLY A 144 11.03 12.11 -8.75
CA GLY A 144 11.68 12.11 -10.07
C GLY A 144 12.36 13.44 -10.44
N ASP A 145 12.14 14.51 -9.67
CA ASP A 145 12.83 15.78 -9.87
C ASP A 145 14.25 15.71 -9.29
N PRO A 146 15.31 15.83 -10.14
CA PRO A 146 16.70 15.69 -9.70
C PRO A 146 17.14 16.74 -8.69
N VAL A 147 16.40 17.84 -8.51
CA VAL A 147 16.72 18.84 -7.48
C VAL A 147 16.00 18.61 -6.15
N ARG A 148 15.01 17.69 -6.10
CA ARG A 148 14.22 17.39 -4.90
C ARG A 148 14.68 16.09 -4.23
N VAL A 149 15.98 15.96 -4.04
CA VAL A 149 16.58 14.78 -3.41
C VAL A 149 16.42 14.87 -1.89
N ARG A 150 15.79 13.87 -1.28
CA ARG A 150 15.77 13.71 0.17
C ARG A 150 16.87 12.71 0.58
N PRO A 151 17.81 13.09 1.45
CA PRO A 151 18.80 12.14 1.97
C PRO A 151 18.12 11.23 2.99
N PHE A 152 17.56 10.11 2.52
CA PHE A 152 16.99 9.06 3.37
C PHE A 152 18.12 8.27 4.05
N SER A 153 18.80 8.91 5.00
CA SER A 153 19.79 8.22 5.85
C SER A 153 19.09 7.55 7.04
N MET A 154 19.74 6.52 7.62
CA MET A 154 19.30 5.90 8.87
C MET A 154 19.14 6.92 10.02
N MET A 155 19.72 8.11 9.90
CA MET A 155 19.58 9.18 10.89
C MET A 155 18.12 9.64 11.05
N VAL A 156 17.28 9.56 10.02
CA VAL A 156 15.89 10.06 10.09
C VAL A 156 15.06 9.29 11.12
N GLU A 157 15.22 7.96 11.19
CA GLU A 157 14.52 7.14 12.18
C GLU A 157 15.03 7.45 13.59
N GLY A 158 16.35 7.63 13.76
CA GLY A 158 16.95 8.06 15.03
C GLY A 158 16.48 9.45 15.48
N MET A 159 16.34 10.40 14.55
CA MET A 159 15.80 11.74 14.84
C MET A 159 14.35 11.68 15.28
N LEU A 160 13.52 10.85 14.64
CA LEU A 160 12.14 10.61 15.05
C LEU A 160 12.08 10.03 16.48
N ILE A 161 12.89 8.99 16.77
CA ILE A 161 12.96 8.36 18.09
C ILE A 161 13.35 9.41 19.15
N SER A 162 14.44 10.15 18.92
CA SER A 162 14.91 11.19 19.84
C SER A 162 13.87 12.28 20.07
N LEU A 163 13.16 12.71 19.02
CA LEU A 163 12.12 13.74 19.12
C LEU A 163 10.96 13.25 19.99
N VAL A 164 10.52 12.00 19.79
CA VAL A 164 9.45 11.40 20.59
C VAL A 164 9.89 11.23 22.05
N GLU A 165 11.09 10.72 22.31
CA GLU A 165 11.60 10.55 23.69
C GLU A 165 11.69 11.89 24.44
N GLN A 166 12.23 12.93 23.82
CA GLN A 166 12.33 14.26 24.42
C GLN A 166 10.94 14.89 24.63
N GLY A 167 10.01 14.68 23.70
CA GLY A 167 8.63 15.15 23.85
C GLY A 167 7.93 14.48 25.02
N LEU A 168 8.09 13.16 25.15
CA LEU A 168 7.49 12.36 26.23
C LEU A 168 7.97 12.74 27.63
N GLN A 169 9.17 13.33 27.77
CA GLN A 169 9.64 13.89 29.05
C GLN A 169 8.83 15.12 29.50
N LYS A 170 8.14 15.79 28.57
CA LYS A 170 7.35 17.01 28.83
C LYS A 170 5.85 16.77 28.85
N GLY A 171 5.38 15.65 28.29
CA GLY A 171 3.96 15.29 28.20
C GLY A 171 3.62 14.46 26.96
N PRO A 172 2.34 14.34 26.60
CA PRO A 172 1.91 13.62 25.42
C PRO A 172 2.50 14.19 24.11
N VAL A 173 2.85 13.31 23.18
CA VAL A 173 3.35 13.68 21.85
C VAL A 173 2.26 13.43 20.80
N TYR A 174 1.89 14.47 20.07
CA TYR A 174 0.88 14.40 19.02
C TYR A 174 1.56 14.22 17.66
N VAL A 175 1.16 13.18 16.92
CA VAL A 175 1.67 12.92 15.57
C VAL A 175 0.54 12.89 14.57
N PHE A 176 0.65 13.70 13.53
CA PHE A 176 -0.32 13.78 12.44
C PHE A 176 0.22 13.04 11.22
N GLY A 177 -0.58 12.14 10.67
CA GLY A 177 -0.18 11.34 9.51
C GLY A 177 -1.33 10.52 8.94
N TYR A 178 -1.07 9.93 7.79
CA TYR A 178 -2.01 9.02 7.13
C TYR A 178 -1.78 7.57 7.57
N HIS A 179 -2.78 6.71 7.34
CA HIS A 179 -2.62 5.27 7.47
C HIS A 179 -1.47 4.76 6.60
N GLY A 180 -0.81 3.68 7.02
CA GLY A 180 0.45 3.22 6.44
C GLY A 180 1.66 3.93 7.05
N LYS A 181 1.73 5.26 6.97
CA LYS A 181 2.83 6.05 7.58
C LYS A 181 2.81 5.98 9.10
N LEU A 182 1.63 6.12 9.72
CA LEU A 182 1.48 6.01 11.17
C LEU A 182 1.86 4.61 11.69
N GLN A 183 1.45 3.55 11.01
CA GLN A 183 1.82 2.17 11.38
C GLN A 183 3.33 1.92 11.19
N LYS A 184 3.95 2.49 10.16
CA LYS A 184 5.42 2.44 10.03
C LYS A 184 6.11 3.14 11.20
N MET A 185 5.66 4.34 11.57
CA MET A 185 6.17 5.07 12.73
C MET A 185 6.01 4.25 14.02
N MET A 186 4.83 3.69 14.27
CA MET A 186 4.55 2.83 15.42
C MET A 186 5.52 1.63 15.49
N ARG A 187 5.82 0.98 14.35
CA ARG A 187 6.82 -0.09 14.29
C ARG A 187 8.22 0.39 14.65
N ILE A 188 8.66 1.53 14.11
CA ILE A 188 9.98 2.12 14.43
C ILE A 188 10.10 2.38 15.93
N LEU A 189 9.08 3.00 16.53
CA LEU A 189 9.07 3.29 17.97
C LEU A 189 9.01 2.01 18.83
N TYR A 190 8.29 0.98 18.36
CA TYR A 190 8.27 -0.34 19.00
C TYR A 190 9.66 -1.01 18.97
N GLU A 191 10.34 -0.99 17.82
CA GLU A 191 11.69 -1.54 17.65
C GLU A 191 12.72 -0.78 18.50
N ALA A 192 12.53 0.53 18.68
CA ALA A 192 13.28 1.37 19.61
C ALA A 192 12.93 1.12 21.09
N LYS A 193 12.02 0.19 21.39
CA LYS A 193 11.56 -0.18 22.75
C LYS A 193 10.86 0.95 23.51
N ILE A 194 10.28 1.91 22.80
CA ILE A 194 9.39 2.92 23.40
C ILE A 194 8.10 2.21 23.82
N LYS A 195 7.81 2.23 25.12
CA LYS A 195 6.69 1.47 25.74
C LYS A 195 5.41 2.28 25.90
N THR A 196 5.43 3.56 25.55
CA THR A 196 4.29 4.46 25.69
C THR A 196 3.11 3.98 24.85
N PRO A 197 1.87 4.02 25.37
CA PRO A 197 0.68 3.69 24.59
C PRO A 197 0.50 4.61 23.37
N PHE A 198 -0.07 4.06 22.31
CA PHE A 198 -0.59 4.85 21.19
C PHE A 198 -2.09 5.03 21.37
N ILE A 199 -2.54 6.29 21.43
CA ILE A 199 -3.95 6.64 21.44
C ILE A 199 -4.31 7.12 20.04
N VAL A 200 -5.29 6.47 19.40
CA VAL A 200 -5.60 6.71 17.98
C VAL A 200 -7.09 6.78 17.70
N PRO A 201 -7.52 7.48 16.64
CA PRO A 201 -8.90 7.40 16.16
C PRO A 201 -9.25 5.96 15.72
N GLU A 202 -10.54 5.62 15.78
CA GLU A 202 -11.07 4.28 15.43
C GLU A 202 -10.55 3.76 14.08
N LYS A 203 -10.52 4.62 13.06
CA LYS A 203 -10.03 4.25 11.73
C LYS A 203 -8.57 3.78 11.74
N ILE A 204 -7.70 4.48 12.49
CA ILE A 204 -6.29 4.12 12.61
C ILE A 204 -6.13 2.87 13.48
N PHE A 205 -6.95 2.73 14.52
CA PHE A 205 -7.00 1.51 15.31
C PHE A 205 -7.29 0.28 14.44
N ASN A 206 -8.34 0.32 13.62
CA ASN A 206 -8.74 -0.77 12.74
C ASN A 206 -7.65 -1.14 11.74
N VAL A 207 -7.03 -0.14 11.09
CA VAL A 207 -5.87 -0.36 10.20
C VAL A 207 -4.71 -1.01 10.96
N SER A 208 -4.37 -0.50 12.14
CA SER A 208 -3.30 -1.07 12.96
C SER A 208 -3.58 -2.53 13.34
N LYS A 209 -4.84 -2.89 13.65
CA LYS A 209 -5.24 -4.29 13.88
C LYS A 209 -5.08 -5.16 12.65
N VAL A 210 -5.36 -4.65 11.46
CA VAL A 210 -5.02 -5.36 10.21
C VAL A 210 -3.51 -5.58 10.13
N CYS A 211 -2.71 -4.55 10.38
CA CYS A 211 -1.27 -4.68 10.36
C CYS A 211 -0.72 -5.71 11.35
N GLU A 212 -1.25 -5.77 12.57
CA GLU A 212 -0.89 -6.79 13.56
C GLU A 212 -1.24 -8.21 13.10
N ARG A 213 -2.42 -8.42 12.49
CA ARG A 213 -2.82 -9.73 11.93
C ARG A 213 -1.90 -10.21 10.82
N HIS A 214 -1.32 -9.28 10.05
CA HIS A 214 -0.32 -9.54 9.01
C HIS A 214 1.13 -9.51 9.55
N GLY A 215 1.32 -9.59 10.87
CA GLY A 215 2.63 -9.79 11.52
C GLY A 215 3.40 -8.51 11.87
N MET A 216 2.84 -7.32 11.65
CA MET A 216 3.49 -6.07 12.03
C MET A 216 3.42 -5.85 13.55
N LYS A 217 4.54 -5.49 14.17
CA LYS A 217 4.59 -5.20 15.61
C LYS A 217 4.52 -3.68 15.83
N LEU A 218 3.41 -3.21 16.39
CA LEU A 218 3.10 -1.76 16.47
C LEU A 218 3.16 -1.17 17.88
N GLY A 219 3.36 -1.98 18.92
CA GLY A 219 3.28 -1.51 20.30
C GLY A 219 2.58 -2.52 21.19
N LYS A 220 2.76 -2.40 22.51
CA LYS A 220 2.06 -3.26 23.47
C LYS A 220 0.66 -2.74 23.84
N GLN A 221 0.42 -1.44 23.69
CA GLN A 221 -0.83 -0.80 24.09
C GLN A 221 -1.27 0.17 23.00
N LEU A 222 -2.18 -0.29 22.14
CA LEU A 222 -2.91 0.53 21.18
C LEU A 222 -4.32 0.73 21.73
N LEU A 223 -4.69 1.99 21.98
CA LEU A 223 -5.96 2.39 22.58
C LEU A 223 -6.75 3.24 21.58
N LYS A 224 -8.07 3.08 21.55
CA LYS A 224 -8.92 4.04 20.84
C LYS A 224 -9.09 5.31 21.68
N TYR A 225 -9.18 6.46 21.02
CA TYR A 225 -9.31 7.76 21.68
C TYR A 225 -10.51 7.84 22.63
N ASP A 226 -11.62 7.18 22.30
CA ASP A 226 -12.86 7.16 23.05
C ASP A 226 -12.89 6.15 24.22
N GLU A 227 -11.82 5.36 24.41
CA GLU A 227 -11.74 4.42 25.53
C GLU A 227 -11.44 5.14 26.85
N GLU A 228 -12.09 4.71 27.94
CA GLU A 228 -11.92 5.28 29.29
C GLU A 228 -10.45 5.31 29.72
N LYS A 229 -9.70 4.25 29.41
CA LYS A 229 -8.26 4.18 29.69
C LYS A 229 -7.44 5.22 28.91
N ALA A 230 -7.86 5.63 27.71
CA ALA A 230 -7.19 6.69 26.97
C ALA A 230 -7.41 8.05 27.64
N GLN A 231 -8.61 8.29 28.17
CA GLN A 231 -8.97 9.54 28.85
C GLN A 231 -8.27 9.73 30.20
N THR A 232 -7.78 8.66 30.83
CA THR A 232 -7.00 8.76 32.08
C THR A 232 -5.50 8.96 31.85
N ILE A 233 -5.03 8.79 30.61
CA ILE A 233 -3.62 8.94 30.21
C ILE A 233 -3.34 10.34 29.64
N LEU A 234 -4.34 10.94 28.98
CA LEU A 234 -4.28 12.29 28.41
C LEU A 234 -4.53 13.35 29.48
#